data_AF-M2P9H0-F1
#
_entry.id   AF-M2P9H0-F1
#
_cell.length_a   1.000
_cell.length_b   1.000
_cell.length_c   1.000
_cell.angle_alpha   90.00
_cell.angle_beta   90.00
_cell.angle_gamma   90.00
#
_symmetry.space_group_name_H-M   'P 1'
#
loop_
_entity.id
_entity.type
_entity.pdbx_description
1 polymer ?
#
loop_
_entity_poly.entity_id
_entity_poly.type
_entity_poly.pdbx_seq_one_letter_code
_entity_poly.pdbx_strand_id
1 'polypeptide(L)' 'WITGPRGELVLWIPEEYRSGLWWPRTTLVIGGSRVILDMSRFVHGEDWTSCYT' A
#
# COMPACT_ATOMS: atom_id res chain seq x y z
N TRP A 1 -5.20 2.04 -7.19
CA TRP A 1 -5.04 0.60 -6.89
C TRP A 1 -3.57 0.31 -6.73
N ILE A 2 -3.21 -0.54 -5.78
CA ILE A 2 -1.93 -1.24 -5.78
C ILE A 2 -2.06 -2.36 -6.79
N THR A 3 -1.15 -2.42 -7.74
CA THR A 3 -1.09 -3.47 -8.76
C THR A 3 0.12 -4.34 -8.56
N GLY A 4 -0.04 -5.66 -8.73
CA GLY A 4 1.10 -6.57 -8.73
C GLY A 4 1.85 -6.58 -10.07
N PRO A 5 2.93 -7.37 -10.19
CA PRO A 5 3.84 -7.36 -11.32
C PRO A 5 3.21 -7.66 -12.69
N ARG A 6 2.06 -8.37 -12.73
CA ARG A 6 1.36 -8.67 -14.00
C ARG A 6 0.11 -7.79 -14.20
N GLY A 7 -0.07 -6.75 -13.39
CA GLY A 7 -1.17 -5.80 -13.49
C GLY A 7 -2.43 -6.18 -12.70
N GLU A 8 -2.40 -7.27 -11.93
CA GLU A 8 -3.46 -7.67 -11.02
C GLU A 8 -3.77 -6.57 -9.99
N LEU A 9 -5.06 -6.34 -9.73
CA LEU A 9 -5.51 -5.41 -8.71
C LEU A 9 -5.40 -6.08 -7.33
N VAL A 10 -4.46 -5.62 -6.50
CA VAL A 10 -4.17 -6.20 -5.18
C VAL A 10 -4.94 -5.47 -4.08
N LEU A 11 -4.94 -4.13 -4.11
CA LEU A 11 -5.59 -3.33 -3.07
C LEU A 11 -6.12 -2.01 -3.64
N TRP A 12 -7.36 -1.65 -3.32
CA TRP A 12 -7.88 -0.34 -3.64
C TRP A 12 -7.50 0.68 -2.57
N ILE A 13 -7.15 1.90 -3.00
CA ILE A 13 -6.83 3.02 -2.10
C ILE A 13 -7.69 4.22 -2.51
N PRO A 14 -8.48 4.79 -1.58
CA PRO A 14 -9.20 6.05 -1.80
C PRO A 14 -8.27 7.16 -2.25
N GLU A 15 -8.75 8.05 -3.11
CA GLU A 15 -7.93 9.09 -3.73
C GLU A 15 -7.33 10.07 -2.71
N GLU A 16 -8.12 10.45 -1.70
CA GLU A 16 -7.73 11.34 -0.60
C GLU A 16 -6.50 10.86 0.18
N TYR A 17 -6.25 9.55 0.22
CA TYR A 17 -5.13 8.97 0.98
C TYR A 17 -3.88 8.70 0.11
N ARG A 18 -3.96 8.85 -1.21
CA ARG A 18 -2.84 8.49 -2.11
C ARG A 18 -1.62 9.39 -1.94
N SER A 19 -1.82 10.67 -1.63
CA SER A 19 -0.73 11.65 -1.47
C SER A 19 0.07 11.44 -0.18
N GLY A 20 -0.56 10.93 0.87
CA GLY A 20 0.05 10.66 2.17
C GLY A 20 0.51 9.22 2.36
N LEU A 21 0.26 8.32 1.39
CA LEU A 21 0.55 6.91 1.54
C LEU A 21 2.05 6.66 1.63
N TRP A 22 2.46 6.09 2.76
CA TRP A 22 3.84 5.70 3.00
C TRP A 22 4.05 4.26 2.55
N TRP A 23 4.83 4.08 1.48
CA TRP A 23 5.16 2.77 0.93
C TRP A 23 6.45 2.24 1.56
N PRO A 24 6.71 0.91 1.55
CA PRO A 24 8.01 0.37 1.96
C PRO A 24 9.20 0.95 1.18
N ARG A 25 8.97 1.46 -0.04
CA ARG A 25 9.98 2.18 -0.86
C ARG A 25 9.98 3.70 -0.65
N THR A 26 9.08 4.24 0.16
CA THR A 26 9.01 5.68 0.44
C THR A 26 9.94 6.02 1.60
N THR A 27 11.03 6.69 1.29
CA THR A 27 11.99 7.12 2.32
C THR A 27 11.42 8.21 3.22
N LEU A 28 10.60 9.11 2.68
CA LEU A 28 10.09 10.27 3.41
C LEU A 28 8.81 10.83 2.77
N VAL A 29 7.84 11.23 3.61
CA VAL A 29 6.68 12.07 3.23
C VAL A 29 6.82 13.38 4.01
N ILE A 30 6.97 14.51 3.30
CA ILE A 30 7.10 15.86 3.92
C ILE A 30 5.82 16.65 3.67
N GLY A 31 5.25 17.26 4.72
CA GLY A 31 4.16 18.23 4.59
C GLY A 31 2.76 17.65 4.37
N GLY A 32 2.55 16.33 4.56
CA GLY A 32 1.25 15.67 4.47
C GLY A 32 0.99 14.73 5.66
N SER A 33 -0.29 14.46 5.94
CA SER A 33 -0.69 13.44 6.92
C SER A 33 -0.18 12.08 6.47
N ARG A 34 0.68 11.44 7.26
CA ARG A 34 1.21 10.12 6.93
C ARG A 34 0.09 9.09 7.02
N VAL A 35 -0.24 8.48 5.90
CA VAL A 35 -1.15 7.34 5.82
C VAL A 35 -0.31 6.07 5.83
N ILE A 36 -0.38 5.33 6.92
CA ILE A 36 0.26 4.02 7.06
C ILE A 36 -0.80 2.97 6.78
N LEU A 37 -0.48 2.04 5.89
CA LEU A 37 -1.37 0.92 5.65
C LEU A 37 -1.19 -0.11 6.77
N ASP A 38 -2.26 -0.37 7.53
CA ASP A 38 -2.29 -1.46 8.49
C ASP A 38 -2.57 -2.78 7.74
N MET A 39 -1.52 -3.61 7.64
CA MET A 39 -1.57 -4.91 6.96
C MET A 39 -1.92 -6.05 7.91
N SER A 40 -2.12 -5.81 9.22
CA SER A 40 -2.29 -6.87 10.23
C SER A 40 -3.46 -7.82 9.96
N ARG A 41 -4.47 -7.35 9.23
CA ARG A 41 -5.68 -8.12 8.87
C ARG A 41 -5.70 -8.54 7.40
N PHE A 42 -4.62 -8.27 6.66
CA PHE A 42 -4.52 -8.65 5.27
C PHE A 42 -4.28 -10.16 5.13
N VAL A 43 -4.65 -10.76 4.00
CA VAL A 43 -4.60 -12.23 3.79
C VAL A 43 -3.21 -12.83 4.09
N HIS A 44 -2.14 -12.09 3.83
CA HIS A 44 -0.77 -12.49 4.16
C HIS A 44 -0.10 -11.60 5.21
N GLY A 45 -0.87 -10.80 5.95
CA GLY A 45 -0.30 -9.88 6.94
C GLY A 45 0.72 -8.92 6.33
N GLU A 46 1.86 -8.76 7.00
CA GLU A 46 2.99 -7.96 6.51
C GLU A 46 3.62 -8.51 5.22
N ASP A 47 3.43 -9.79 4.91
CA ASP A 47 3.86 -10.43 3.66
C ASP A 47 2.85 -10.24 2.52
N TRP A 48 2.14 -9.11 2.50
CA TRP A 48 1.08 -8.76 1.54
C TRP A 48 1.49 -8.89 0.07
N THR A 49 2.79 -8.77 -0.24
CA THR A 49 3.34 -8.99 -1.59
C THR A 49 3.19 -10.42 -2.08
N SER A 50 2.91 -11.38 -1.19
CA SER A 50 2.61 -12.76 -1.55
C SER A 50 1.22 -12.94 -2.16
N CYS A 51 0.35 -11.91 -2.14
CA CYS A 51 -0.99 -11.99 -2.71
C CYS A 51 -1.00 -12.15 -4.24
N TYR A 52 0.13 -11.91 -4.91
CA TYR A 52 0.24 -12.00 -6.36
C TYR A 52 1.26 -13.03 -6.85
N THR A 53 1.89 -13.79 -5.95
CA THR A 53 2.69 -14.98 -6.28
C THR A 53 1.82 -16.22 -6.34
#